data_AF-A0A2Z4IFW8-F1
#
_entry.id   AF-A0A2Z4IFW8-F1
#
_cell.length_a   1.000
_cell.length_b   1.000
_cell.length_c   1.000
_cell.angle_alpha   90.00
_cell.angle_beta   90.00
_cell.angle_gamma   90.00
#
_symmetry.space_group_name_H-M   'P 1'
#
loop_
_entity.id
_entity.type
_entity.pdbx_description
1 polymer ?
#
loop_
_entity_poly.entity_id
_entity_poly.type
_entity_poly.pdbx_seq_one_letter_code
_entity_poly.pdbx_strand_id
1 'polypeptide(L)'
;MVATMAESTVLGDLEPGKKDKSCRYFKMKKIEDQKAKTAEKLVRDFIDKEAVLQTDESTTYVNLEDCVDIHIHKYPHRQRGNST
;
A
#
# COMPACT_ATOMS: atom_id res chain seq x y z
N MET A 1 3.87 -14.04 -10.88
CA MET A 1 3.05 -12.94 -10.34
C MET A 1 3.80 -11.62 -10.55
N VAL A 2 3.14 -10.47 -10.54
CA VAL A 2 3.82 -9.16 -10.60
C VAL A 2 3.36 -8.34 -9.40
N ALA A 3 4.29 -7.89 -8.57
CA ALA A 3 4.00 -6.88 -7.56
C ALA A 3 4.12 -5.51 -8.19
N THR A 4 3.08 -4.69 -7.98
CA THR A 4 3.04 -3.29 -8.42
C THR A 4 2.90 -2.43 -7.18
N MET A 5 3.86 -1.53 -6.98
CA MET A 5 3.91 -0.61 -5.84
C MET A 5 3.87 0.81 -6.40
N ALA A 6 3.16 1.71 -5.72
CA ALA A 6 3.02 3.09 -6.12
C ALA A 6 3.38 4.01 -4.96
N GLU A 7 4.28 4.96 -5.22
CA GLU A 7 4.68 5.95 -4.22
C GLU A 7 3.93 7.26 -4.48
N SER A 8 3.32 7.82 -3.44
CA SER A 8 2.57 9.07 -3.52
C SER A 8 3.05 10.08 -2.50
N THR A 9 3.23 11.33 -2.92
CA THR A 9 3.56 12.45 -2.04
C THR A 9 2.39 13.43 -2.00
N VAL A 10 2.08 13.94 -0.81
CA VAL A 10 1.09 15.02 -0.64
C VAL A 10 1.75 16.32 -1.08
N LEU A 11 1.13 17.05 -2.01
CA LEU A 11 1.62 18.36 -2.44
C LEU A 11 1.20 19.42 -1.42
N GLY A 12 2.16 20.16 -0.87
CA GLY A 12 2.00 21.00 0.31
C GLY A 12 1.30 22.34 0.13
N ASP A 13 1.00 22.77 -1.10
CA ASP A 13 0.41 24.08 -1.37
C ASP A 13 -0.74 23.97 -2.38
N LEU A 14 -1.93 23.67 -1.87
CA LEU A 14 -3.17 23.73 -2.65
C LEU A 14 -4.17 24.55 -1.85
N GLU A 15 -4.92 25.38 -2.56
CA GLU A 15 -5.95 26.23 -1.96
C GLU A 15 -6.83 25.44 -0.98
N PRO A 16 -7.25 26.06 0.15
CA PRO A 16 -8.01 25.37 1.19
C PRO A 16 -9.25 24.69 0.59
N GLY A 17 -9.22 23.35 0.55
CA GLY A 17 -10.29 22.52 0.00
C GLY A 17 -9.85 21.52 -1.09
N LYS A 18 -8.66 21.67 -1.69
CA LYS A 18 -8.13 20.68 -2.65
C LYS A 18 -7.05 19.81 -2.01
N LYS A 19 -7.29 18.50 -1.95
CA LYS A 19 -6.28 17.50 -1.61
C LYS A 19 -5.78 16.86 -2.91
N ASP A 20 -4.75 17.42 -3.53
CA ASP A 20 -4.10 16.74 -4.66
C ASP A 20 -2.97 15.85 -4.14
N LYS A 21 -3.04 14.57 -4.51
CA LYS A 21 -1.99 13.58 -4.28
C LYS A 21 -1.28 13.36 -5.60
N SER A 22 0.04 13.54 -5.62
CA SER A 22 0.85 13.19 -6.80
C SER A 22 1.39 11.78 -6.63
N CYS A 23 0.97 10.86 -7.49
CA CYS A 23 1.63 9.57 -7.64
C CYS A 23 2.72 9.71 -8.70
N ARG A 24 3.99 9.65 -8.28
CA ARG A 24 5.12 9.94 -9.18
C ARG A 24 5.66 8.68 -9.84
N TYR A 25 5.78 7.59 -9.08
CA TYR A 25 6.50 6.39 -9.53
C TYR A 25 5.72 5.13 -9.23
N PHE A 26 5.62 4.28 -10.26
CA PHE A 26 5.18 2.90 -10.14
C PHE A 26 6.39 1.98 -10.25
N LYS A 27 6.66 1.20 -9.21
CA LYS A 27 7.68 0.14 -9.23
C LYS A 27 6.97 -1.19 -9.48
N MET A 28 7.34 -1.87 -10.55
CA MET A 28 6.82 -3.20 -10.88
C MET A 28 7.94 -4.23 -10.81
N LYS A 29 7.73 -5.30 -10.05
CA LYS A 29 8.69 -6.40 -9.93
C LYS A 29 8.00 -7.73 -10.21
N LYS A 30 8.58 -8.51 -11.12
CA LYS A 30 8.16 -9.89 -11.35
C LYS A 30 8.53 -10.72 -10.12
N ILE A 31 7.54 -11.35 -9.52
CA ILE A 31 7.71 -12.30 -8.42
C ILE A 31 7.63 -13.71 -9.01
N GLU A 32 8.70 -14.48 -8.81
CA GLU A 32 8.86 -15.83 -9.33
C GLU A 32 8.04 -16.87 -8.54
N ASP A 33 7.71 -16.58 -7.28
CA ASP A 33 6.89 -17.44 -6.42
C ASP A 33 5.70 -16.69 -5.78
N GLN A 34 4.74 -17.43 -5.22
CA GLN A 34 3.60 -16.88 -4.45
C GLN A 34 3.85 -16.97 -2.94
N LYS A 35 5.08 -16.76 -2.49
CA LYS A 35 5.42 -16.91 -1.07
C LYS A 35 5.33 -15.57 -0.36
N ALA A 36 4.72 -15.55 0.82
CA ALA A 36 4.60 -14.36 1.65
C ALA A 36 5.96 -13.73 2.01
N LYS A 37 6.99 -14.57 2.26
CA LYS A 37 8.37 -14.12 2.50
C LYS A 37 8.93 -13.26 1.36
N THR A 38 8.50 -13.49 0.13
CA THR A 38 8.97 -12.73 -1.02
C THR A 38 8.36 -11.33 -1.04
N ALA A 39 7.10 -11.20 -0.63
CA ALA A 39 6.46 -9.89 -0.47
C ALA A 39 7.08 -9.10 0.70
N GLU A 40 7.31 -9.75 1.84
CA GLU A 40 8.01 -9.13 2.99
C GLU A 40 9.38 -8.57 2.58
N LYS A 41 10.18 -9.39 1.89
CA LYS A 41 11.50 -8.95 1.39
C LYS A 41 11.38 -7.77 0.44
N LEU A 42 10.43 -7.78 -0.48
CA LEU A 42 10.22 -6.67 -1.41
C LEU A 42 9.85 -5.37 -0.70
N VAL A 43 9.01 -5.42 0.34
CA VAL A 43 8.68 -4.23 1.12
C VAL A 43 9.93 -3.71 1.83
N ARG A 44 10.70 -4.56 2.50
CA ARG A 44 11.95 -4.15 3.18
C ARG A 44 13.00 -3.57 2.24
N ASP A 45 13.12 -4.12 1.03
CA ASP A 45 14.14 -3.69 0.07
C ASP A 45 13.78 -2.38 -0.64
N PHE A 46 12.49 -2.07 -0.80
CA PHE A 46 12.02 -1.00 -1.69
C PHE A 46 11.18 0.10 -1.04
N ILE A 47 10.72 -0.09 0.19
CA ILE A 47 9.88 0.85 0.94
C ILE A 47 10.63 1.29 2.18
N ASP A 48 10.63 2.60 2.42
CA ASP A 48 11.23 3.17 3.62
C ASP A 48 10.41 2.79 4.86
N LYS A 49 11.07 2.58 6.00
CA LYS A 49 10.42 2.22 7.24
C LYS A 49 9.46 3.32 7.73
N GLU A 50 9.80 4.58 7.44
CA GLU A 50 8.95 5.73 7.79
C GLU A 50 7.74 5.90 6.85
N ALA A 51 7.65 5.11 5.77
CA ALA A 51 6.56 5.21 4.82
C ALA A 51 5.25 4.64 5.39
N VAL A 52 4.13 5.26 5.02
CA VAL A 52 2.80 4.70 5.28
C VAL A 52 2.48 3.66 4.21
N LEU A 53 2.48 2.38 4.61
CA LEU A 53 2.13 1.28 3.71
C LEU A 53 0.62 1.03 3.76
N GLN A 54 -0.03 0.96 2.59
CA GLN A 54 -1.43 0.57 2.48
C GLN A 54 -1.57 -0.67 1.62
N THR A 55 -2.17 -1.73 2.14
CA THR A 55 -2.37 -3.01 1.42
C THR A 55 -3.85 -3.40 1.33
N ASP A 56 -4.16 -4.24 0.35
CA ASP A 56 -5.47 -4.90 0.21
C ASP A 56 -5.64 -6.05 1.22
N GLU A 57 -6.82 -6.66 1.27
CA GLU A 57 -7.21 -7.71 2.22
C GLU A 57 -6.61 -9.09 1.91
N SER A 58 -5.56 -9.17 1.08
CA SER A 58 -4.94 -10.44 0.76
C SER A 58 -4.21 -11.02 1.97
N THR A 59 -4.61 -12.23 2.37
CA THR A 59 -3.96 -13.04 3.40
C THR A 59 -2.56 -13.52 3.00
N THR A 60 -2.15 -13.26 1.76
CA THR A 60 -0.83 -13.61 1.23
C THR A 60 0.27 -12.70 1.78
N TYR A 61 -0.12 -11.53 2.33
CA TYR A 61 0.80 -10.58 2.96
C TYR A 61 0.78 -10.77 4.48
N VAL A 62 1.85 -11.34 5.04
CA VAL A 62 2.02 -11.53 6.48
C VAL A 62 3.29 -10.81 6.93
N ASN A 63 3.26 -10.25 8.15
CA ASN A 63 4.38 -9.59 8.82
C ASN A 63 4.91 -8.33 8.10
N LEU A 64 4.05 -7.60 7.40
CA LEU A 64 4.43 -6.32 6.79
C LEU A 64 4.49 -5.19 7.82
N GLU A 65 3.81 -5.36 8.95
CA GLU A 65 3.85 -4.49 10.13
C GLU A 65 5.27 -4.38 10.73
N ASP A 66 6.14 -5.38 10.54
CA ASP A 66 7.53 -5.32 10.99
C ASP A 66 8.43 -4.53 10.02
N CYS A 67 7.92 -4.21 8.82
CA CYS A 67 8.68 -3.56 7.76
C CYS A 67 8.52 -2.05 7.74
N VAL A 68 7.43 -1.51 8.31
CA VAL A 68 7.12 -0.07 8.33
C VAL A 68 6.50 0.34 9.66
N ASP A 69 6.61 1.61 10.02
CA ASP A 69 6.05 2.12 11.27
C ASP A 69 4.52 2.25 11.22
N ILE A 70 3.95 2.51 10.03
CA ILE A 70 2.51 2.66 9.84
C ILE A 70 2.04 1.74 8.69
N HIS A 71 1.31 0.69 9.05
CA HIS A 71 0.66 -0.22 8.10
C HIS A 71 -0.87 -0.13 8.18
N ILE A 72 -1.51 0.30 7.09
CA ILE A 72 -2.96 0.41 6.96
C ILE A 72 -3.50 -0.76 6.13
N HIS A 73 -4.27 -1.64 6.76
CA HIS A 73 -5.04 -2.66 6.08
C HIS A 73 -6.40 -2.11 5.64
N LYS A 74 -6.71 -2.25 4.36
CA LYS A 74 -8.04 -1.87 3.85
C LYS A 74 -9.05 -2.97 4.20
N TYR A 75 -9.89 -2.72 5.20
CA TYR A 75 -11.10 -3.54 5.43
C TYR A 75 -12.09 -3.38 4.27
N PRO A 76 -12.82 -4.44 3.90
CA PRO A 76 -13.81 -4.36 2.84
C PRO A 76 -14.86 -3.31 3.24
N HIS A 77 -15.16 -2.40 2.32
CA HIS A 77 -16.27 -1.47 2.48
C HIS A 77 -17.56 -2.31 2.50
N ARG A 78 -18.04 -2.65 3.70
CA ARG A 78 -19.35 -3.25 3.89
C ARG A 78 -20.36 -2.14 3.60
N GLN A 79 -20.81 -2.02 2.35
CA GLN A 79 -22.00 -1.23 2.05
C GLN A 79 -23.14 -1.83 2.86
N ARG A 80 -23.55 -1.17 3.94
CA ARG A 80 -24.86 -1.42 4.54
C ARG A 80 -25.86 -1.00 3.47
N GLY A 81 -26.47 -1.97 2.80
CA GLY A 81 -27.67 -1.72 2.02
C GLY A 81 -28.68 -1.09 2.97
N ASN A 82 -29.05 0.16 2.69
CA ASN A 82 -30.21 0.76 3.31
C ASN A 82 -31.42 0.03 2.72
N SER A 83 -31.95 -0.94 3.45
CA SER A 83 -33.28 -1.49 3.21
C SER A 83 -34.28 -0.34 3.35
N THR A 84 -34.86 0.06 2.22
CA THR A 84 -36.10 0.86 2.19
C THR A 84 -37.28 -0.09 2.16
#